data_AF-A0A257M7M6-F1
#
_entry.id   AF-A0A257M7M6-F1
#
_cell.length_a   1.000
_cell.length_b   1.000
_cell.length_c   1.000
_cell.angle_alpha   90.00
_cell.angle_beta   90.00
_cell.angle_gamma   90.00
#
_symmetry.space_group_name_H-M   'P 1'
#
loop_
_entity.id
_entity.type
_entity.pdbx_description
1 polymer ?
#
loop_
_entity_poly.entity_id
_entity_poly.type
_entity_poly.pdbx_seq_one_letter_code
_entity_poly.pdbx_strand_id
1 'polypeptide(L)'
;MARAFGASEMLLTGRDAHIEESLKDAASRWGGSFALKSDVSWKGEVIRWKEAGGKVVHLTMYGSNLPDVIDEIRGSENILVAVGAEKVPAEMYQLADWNVAVGNQPHSEVAALAVFLDRLFLGRELVEDFAGGLKIVPMQHGKQVIYPEHTEKI
;
A
#
# COMPACT_ATOMS: atom_id res chain seq x y z
N MET A 1 -0.64 0.69 -6.73
CA MET A 1 -0.10 1.77 -5.86
C MET A 1 0.64 1.21 -4.66
N ALA A 2 -0.01 0.45 -3.76
CA ALA A 2 0.60 -0.07 -2.54
C ALA A 2 2.05 -0.58 -2.72
N ARG A 3 2.26 -1.55 -3.63
CA ARG A 3 3.60 -2.06 -3.99
C ARG A 3 4.59 -0.96 -4.34
N ALA A 4 4.24 -0.10 -5.28
CA ALA A 4 5.14 0.93 -5.80
C ALA A 4 5.48 2.02 -4.76
N PHE A 5 4.69 2.14 -3.70
CA PHE A 5 4.86 3.14 -2.64
C PHE A 5 5.31 2.50 -1.32
N GLY A 6 6.05 1.38 -1.40
CA GLY A 6 6.74 0.80 -0.25
C GLY A 6 5.92 -0.11 0.67
N ALA A 7 4.63 -0.34 0.40
CA ALA A 7 3.87 -1.32 1.18
C ALA A 7 4.38 -2.74 0.91
N SER A 8 4.30 -3.63 1.92
CA SER A 8 4.81 -5.00 1.81
C SER A 8 3.75 -6.04 1.41
N GLU A 9 2.49 -5.80 1.76
CA GLU A 9 1.39 -6.74 1.55
C GLU A 9 0.08 -6.01 1.22
N MET A 10 -0.78 -6.68 0.45
CA MET A 10 -2.19 -6.32 0.27
C MET A 10 -3.10 -7.43 0.79
N LEU A 11 -4.10 -7.04 1.57
CA LEU A 11 -5.18 -7.91 2.04
C LEU A 11 -6.47 -7.58 1.27
N LEU A 12 -7.09 -8.58 0.67
CA LEU A 12 -8.31 -8.41 -0.14
C LEU A 12 -9.48 -9.20 0.45
N THR A 13 -10.62 -8.55 0.67
CA THR A 13 -11.81 -9.14 1.33
C THR A 13 -12.66 -10.06 0.45
N GLY A 14 -12.05 -10.62 -0.58
CA GLY A 14 -12.65 -11.48 -1.58
C GLY A 14 -11.58 -11.94 -2.56
N ARG A 15 -12.01 -12.53 -3.67
CA ARG A 15 -11.12 -12.90 -4.76
C ARG A 15 -11.38 -12.05 -5.98
N ASP A 16 -10.30 -11.61 -6.60
CA ASP A 16 -10.33 -10.94 -7.87
C ASP A 16 -9.16 -11.48 -8.69
N ALA A 17 -9.47 -12.38 -9.63
CA ALA A 17 -8.46 -13.03 -10.46
C ALA A 17 -7.65 -12.04 -11.30
N HIS A 18 -8.27 -10.92 -11.70
CA HIS A 18 -7.58 -9.89 -12.48
C HIS A 18 -6.57 -9.14 -11.61
N ILE A 19 -6.91 -8.81 -10.37
CA ILE A 19 -5.96 -8.22 -9.41
C ILE A 19 -4.82 -9.20 -9.10
N GLU A 20 -5.15 -10.46 -8.84
CA GLU A 20 -4.17 -11.52 -8.54
C GLU A 20 -3.17 -11.71 -9.69
N GLU A 21 -3.67 -11.83 -10.92
CA GLU A 21 -2.85 -11.98 -12.12
C GLU A 21 -2.00 -10.73 -12.38
N SER A 22 -2.59 -9.53 -12.27
CA SER A 22 -1.87 -8.27 -12.49
C SER A 22 -0.73 -8.08 -11.49
N LEU A 23 -0.95 -8.41 -10.21
CA LEU A 23 0.10 -8.32 -9.19
C LEU A 23 1.19 -9.38 -9.40
N LYS A 24 0.81 -10.59 -9.83
CA LYS A 24 1.77 -11.65 -10.17
C LYS A 24 2.62 -11.30 -11.39
N ASP A 25 2.02 -10.74 -12.45
CA ASP A 25 2.76 -10.25 -13.62
C ASP A 25 3.73 -9.14 -13.21
N ALA A 26 3.25 -8.15 -12.44
CA ALA A 26 4.07 -7.06 -11.96
C ALA A 26 5.27 -7.56 -11.12
N ALA A 27 5.05 -8.47 -10.18
CA ALA A 27 6.13 -9.04 -9.37
C ALA A 27 7.11 -9.88 -10.21
N SER A 28 6.63 -10.68 -11.16
CA SER A 28 7.51 -11.53 -11.99
C SER A 28 8.40 -10.72 -12.94
N ARG A 29 7.89 -9.60 -13.46
CA ARG A 29 8.62 -8.74 -14.40
C ARG A 29 9.50 -7.72 -13.70
N TRP A 30 8.98 -7.07 -12.65
CA TRP A 30 9.64 -5.95 -12.00
C TRP A 30 10.30 -6.31 -10.67
N GLY A 31 10.25 -7.58 -10.27
CA GLY A 31 10.88 -8.07 -9.04
C GLY A 31 10.14 -7.65 -7.76
N GLY A 32 10.81 -7.83 -6.62
CA GLY A 32 10.27 -7.52 -5.29
C GLY A 32 9.42 -8.64 -4.67
N SER A 33 9.09 -8.47 -3.39
CA SER A 33 8.44 -9.49 -2.56
C SER A 33 7.05 -9.07 -2.05
N PHE A 34 6.33 -8.26 -2.85
CA PHE A 34 5.00 -7.79 -2.46
C PHE A 34 4.01 -8.96 -2.37
N ALA A 35 3.43 -9.15 -1.20
CA ALA A 35 2.49 -10.24 -0.94
C ALA A 35 1.03 -9.82 -1.23
N LEU A 36 0.22 -10.80 -1.63
CA LEU A 36 -1.23 -10.65 -1.74
C LEU A 36 -1.90 -11.79 -0.99
N LYS A 37 -2.79 -11.44 -0.07
CA LYS A 37 -3.66 -12.38 0.65
C LYS A 37 -5.10 -12.09 0.30
N SER A 38 -5.68 -12.94 -0.55
CA SER A 38 -7.07 -12.85 -0.98
C SER A 38 -8.02 -13.54 0.00
N ASP A 39 -9.31 -13.25 -0.15
CA ASP A 39 -10.41 -13.92 0.55
C ASP A 39 -10.34 -13.80 2.08
N VAL A 40 -9.82 -12.66 2.57
CA VAL A 40 -9.67 -12.44 4.01
C VAL A 40 -10.91 -11.84 4.66
N SER A 41 -11.14 -12.14 5.93
CA SER A 41 -12.07 -11.36 6.75
C SER A 41 -11.38 -10.07 7.20
N TRP A 42 -11.77 -8.91 6.67
CA TRP A 42 -11.17 -7.63 7.09
C TRP A 42 -11.19 -7.45 8.60
N LYS A 43 -12.32 -7.79 9.25
CA LYS A 43 -12.49 -7.63 10.69
C LYS A 43 -11.54 -8.55 11.45
N GLY A 44 -11.42 -9.80 11.00
CA GLY A 44 -10.48 -10.76 11.57
C GLY A 44 -9.02 -10.32 11.42
N GLU A 45 -8.64 -9.78 10.27
CA GLU A 45 -7.27 -9.27 10.05
C GLU A 45 -6.98 -8.02 10.88
N VAL A 46 -7.93 -7.08 10.96
CA VAL A 46 -7.79 -5.87 11.80
C VAL A 46 -7.60 -6.25 13.27
N ILE A 47 -8.41 -7.19 13.80
CA ILE A 47 -8.28 -7.66 15.19
C ILE A 47 -6.91 -8.31 15.41
N ARG A 48 -6.52 -9.27 14.56
CA ARG A 48 -5.21 -9.94 14.66
C ARG A 48 -4.03 -8.97 14.59
N TRP A 49 -4.12 -7.98 13.70
CA TRP A 49 -3.08 -6.97 13.53
C TRP A 49 -2.88 -6.16 14.82
N LYS A 50 -3.98 -5.72 15.43
CA LYS A 50 -3.95 -4.99 16.71
C LYS A 50 -3.47 -5.88 17.87
N GLU A 51 -3.89 -7.13 17.92
CA GLU A 51 -3.42 -8.10 18.92
C GLU A 51 -1.90 -8.35 18.84
N ALA A 52 -1.33 -8.27 17.63
CA ALA A 52 0.12 -8.33 17.41
C ALA A 52 0.86 -7.02 17.76
N GLY A 53 0.18 -6.02 18.34
CA GLY A 53 0.75 -4.71 18.65
C GLY A 53 0.79 -3.74 17.46
N GLY A 54 0.25 -4.15 16.31
CA GLY A 54 0.14 -3.32 15.13
C GLY A 54 -0.89 -2.21 15.27
N LYS A 55 -0.74 -1.21 14.41
CA LYS A 55 -1.57 -0.01 14.36
C LYS A 55 -2.40 0.06 13.09
N VAL A 56 -3.63 0.56 13.20
CA VAL A 56 -4.60 0.59 12.10
C VAL A 56 -4.94 2.02 11.74
N VAL A 57 -4.67 2.40 10.49
CA VAL A 57 -5.04 3.68 9.92
C VAL A 57 -6.16 3.47 8.92
N HIS A 58 -7.31 4.09 9.14
CA HIS A 58 -8.42 4.09 8.19
C HIS A 58 -8.43 5.40 7.41
N LEU A 59 -8.25 5.30 6.08
CA LEU A 59 -8.33 6.47 5.20
C LEU A 59 -9.79 6.78 4.87
N THR A 60 -10.23 7.97 5.26
CA THR A 60 -11.60 8.45 5.09
C THR A 60 -11.65 9.97 5.04
N MET A 61 -12.46 10.54 4.16
CA MET A 61 -12.64 12.01 4.08
C MET A 61 -13.21 12.64 5.36
N TYR A 62 -13.75 11.83 6.28
CA TYR A 62 -14.29 12.28 7.57
C TYR A 62 -13.26 12.29 8.70
N GLY A 63 -12.03 11.84 8.44
CA GLY A 63 -10.97 11.72 9.44
C GLY A 63 -10.27 13.03 9.80
N SER A 64 -9.33 12.93 10.73
CA SER A 64 -8.40 14.01 11.08
C SER A 64 -7.48 14.29 9.89
N ASN A 65 -7.13 15.56 9.67
CA ASN A 65 -6.34 15.94 8.51
C ASN A 65 -4.93 15.33 8.58
N LEU A 66 -4.47 14.74 7.48
CA LEU A 66 -3.19 14.03 7.38
C LEU A 66 -1.99 14.81 7.99
N PRO A 67 -1.78 16.11 7.71
CA PRO A 67 -0.66 16.86 8.26
C PRO A 67 -0.66 16.92 9.80
N ASP A 68 -1.82 16.80 10.44
CA ASP A 68 -1.95 16.96 11.90
C ASP A 68 -1.57 15.68 12.65
N VAL A 69 -1.61 14.51 11.98
CA VAL A 69 -1.47 13.19 12.62
C VAL A 69 -0.31 12.35 12.08
N ILE A 70 0.28 12.73 10.93
CA ILE A 70 1.26 11.87 10.25
C ILE A 70 2.53 11.61 11.06
N ASP A 71 2.98 12.59 11.85
CA ASP A 71 4.20 12.45 12.65
C ASP A 71 4.01 11.44 13.79
N GLU A 72 2.83 11.40 14.40
CA GLU A 72 2.45 10.38 15.40
C GLU A 72 2.39 9.00 14.75
N ILE A 73 1.71 8.89 13.61
CA ILE A 73 1.57 7.62 12.86
C ILE A 73 2.94 7.07 12.48
N ARG A 74 3.88 7.92 12.02
CA ARG A 74 5.24 7.51 11.64
C ARG A 74 6.05 6.92 12.80
N GLY A 75 5.67 7.21 14.05
CA GLY A 75 6.27 6.58 15.23
C GLY A 75 5.87 5.11 15.42
N SER A 76 4.93 4.58 14.63
CA SER A 76 4.49 3.19 14.70
C SER A 76 5.30 2.29 13.77
N GLU A 77 5.78 1.16 14.28
CA GLU A 77 6.59 0.21 13.49
C GLU A 77 5.75 -0.57 12.45
N ASN A 78 4.54 -1.00 12.85
CA ASN A 78 3.69 -1.87 12.04
C ASN A 78 2.33 -1.20 11.79
N ILE A 79 2.07 -0.80 10.54
CA ILE A 79 0.86 -0.08 10.15
C ILE A 79 0.05 -0.89 9.14
N LEU A 80 -1.23 -1.10 9.43
CA LEU A 80 -2.24 -1.59 8.50
C LEU A 80 -3.06 -0.38 8.02
N VAL A 81 -3.04 -0.13 6.71
CA VAL A 81 -3.84 0.94 6.11
C VAL A 81 -5.13 0.34 5.52
N ALA A 82 -6.26 0.68 6.12
CA ALA A 82 -7.57 0.35 5.59
C ALA A 82 -8.01 1.42 4.59
N VAL A 83 -8.19 1.00 3.34
CA VAL A 83 -8.80 1.80 2.27
C VAL A 83 -10.13 1.16 1.90
N GLY A 84 -11.19 1.95 1.89
CA GLY A 84 -12.52 1.48 1.56
C GLY A 84 -12.87 1.66 0.10
N ALA A 85 -13.68 0.74 -0.44
CA ALA A 85 -14.54 1.03 -1.58
C ALA A 85 -15.97 1.35 -1.08
N GLU A 86 -16.65 2.24 -1.80
CA GLU A 86 -18.03 2.78 -1.73
C GLU A 86 -18.78 2.86 -0.36
N LYS A 87 -18.75 1.83 0.50
CA LYS A 87 -19.35 1.83 1.85
C LYS A 87 -18.50 1.09 2.87
N VAL A 88 -17.74 1.85 3.66
CA VAL A 88 -16.99 1.30 4.81
C VAL A 88 -17.94 1.05 5.99
N PRO A 89 -17.91 -0.13 6.63
CA PRO A 89 -18.70 -0.40 7.84
C PRO A 89 -18.35 0.56 8.98
N ALA A 90 -19.35 1.00 9.76
CA ALA A 90 -19.15 1.89 10.91
C ALA A 90 -18.15 1.32 11.95
N GLU A 91 -18.08 0.00 12.07
CA GLU A 91 -17.13 -0.71 12.93
C GLU A 91 -15.66 -0.39 12.61
N MET A 92 -15.31 -0.11 11.35
CA MET A 92 -13.94 0.27 10.97
C MET A 92 -13.52 1.56 11.68
N TYR A 93 -14.43 2.55 11.78
CA TYR A 93 -14.14 3.81 12.45
C TYR A 93 -13.79 3.62 13.93
N GLN A 94 -14.39 2.61 14.57
CA GLN A 94 -14.18 2.29 15.97
C GLN A 94 -12.93 1.43 16.19
N LEU A 95 -12.58 0.57 15.22
CA LEU A 95 -11.44 -0.32 15.32
C LEU A 95 -10.11 0.36 14.94
N ALA A 96 -10.16 1.36 14.05
CA ALA A 96 -8.98 2.12 13.65
C ALA A 96 -8.37 2.90 14.82
N ASP A 97 -7.04 2.90 14.91
CA ASP A 97 -6.31 3.77 15.84
C ASP A 97 -6.35 5.23 15.35
N TRP A 98 -6.35 5.44 14.03
CA TRP A 98 -6.59 6.75 13.41
C TRP A 98 -7.59 6.65 12.26
N ASN A 99 -8.55 7.56 12.24
CA ASN A 99 -9.32 7.89 11.05
C ASN A 99 -8.69 9.13 10.42
N VAL A 100 -8.16 9.01 9.20
CA VAL A 100 -7.31 10.02 8.57
C VAL A 100 -7.89 10.47 7.24
N ALA A 101 -8.00 11.79 7.07
CA ALA A 101 -8.43 12.44 5.84
C ALA A 101 -7.20 12.96 5.08
N VAL A 102 -7.05 12.52 3.84
CA VAL A 102 -6.10 13.12 2.88
C VAL A 102 -6.79 14.32 2.21
N GLY A 103 -7.07 15.33 3.03
CA GLY A 103 -8.07 16.34 2.69
C GLY A 103 -9.50 15.83 2.92
N ASN A 104 -10.40 16.74 3.30
CA ASN A 104 -11.79 16.43 3.65
C ASN A 104 -12.73 16.65 2.46
N GLN A 105 -12.34 16.21 1.27
CA GLN A 105 -13.15 16.27 0.05
C GLN A 105 -13.29 14.87 -0.53
N PRO A 106 -14.44 14.52 -1.15
CA PRO A 106 -14.60 13.22 -1.80
C PRO A 106 -13.68 13.11 -3.02
N HIS A 107 -12.78 12.13 -3.00
CA HIS A 107 -11.88 11.81 -4.11
C HIS A 107 -11.46 10.33 -4.08
N SER A 108 -10.53 9.95 -4.96
CA SER A 108 -10.05 8.57 -5.11
C SER A 108 -9.31 8.05 -3.89
N GLU A 109 -9.61 6.80 -3.50
CA GLU A 109 -8.89 5.99 -2.53
C GLU A 109 -7.45 5.70 -2.97
N VAL A 110 -7.21 5.58 -4.27
CA VAL A 110 -5.88 5.39 -4.85
C VAL A 110 -5.02 6.63 -4.63
N ALA A 111 -5.61 7.82 -4.80
CA ALA A 111 -4.93 9.09 -4.52
C ALA A 111 -4.68 9.27 -3.01
N ALA A 112 -5.68 8.95 -2.18
CA ALA A 112 -5.54 8.99 -0.72
C ALA A 112 -4.37 8.10 -0.26
N LEU A 113 -4.31 6.86 -0.74
CA LEU A 113 -3.25 5.92 -0.39
C LEU A 113 -1.87 6.42 -0.84
N ALA A 114 -1.76 6.93 -2.08
CA ALA A 114 -0.49 7.42 -2.60
C ALA A 114 0.08 8.57 -1.77
N VAL A 115 -0.75 9.58 -1.46
CA VAL A 115 -0.33 10.73 -0.64
C VAL A 115 -0.05 10.30 0.80
N PHE A 116 -0.86 9.40 1.36
CA PHE A 116 -0.62 8.89 2.72
C PHE A 116 0.74 8.20 2.82
N LEU A 117 1.05 7.28 1.88
CA LEU A 117 2.31 6.55 1.88
C LEU A 117 3.51 7.46 1.61
N ASP A 118 3.40 8.42 0.69
CA ASP A 118 4.44 9.44 0.45
C ASP A 118 4.76 10.25 1.72
N ARG A 119 3.73 10.70 2.45
CA ARG A 119 3.94 11.43 3.72
C ARG A 119 4.43 10.54 4.86
N LEU A 120 4.09 9.26 4.84
CA LEU A 120 4.56 8.29 5.82
C LEU A 120 6.06 8.00 5.62
N PHE A 121 6.45 7.72 4.38
CA PHE A 121 7.81 7.33 4.01
C PHE A 121 8.74 8.49 3.65
N LEU A 122 8.21 9.72 3.56
CA LEU A 122 8.95 10.94 3.23
C LEU A 122 9.61 10.85 1.84
N GLY A 123 8.92 10.25 0.88
CA GLY A 123 9.38 10.09 -0.51
C GLY A 123 10.50 9.08 -0.73
N ARG A 124 10.95 8.36 0.32
CA ARG A 124 12.00 7.33 0.21
C ARG A 124 11.59 6.18 -0.70
N GLU A 125 10.31 5.84 -0.71
CA GLU A 125 9.72 4.80 -1.54
C GLU A 125 9.87 5.08 -3.05
N LEU A 126 10.02 6.35 -3.45
CA LEU A 126 10.14 6.75 -4.86
C LEU A 126 11.54 6.50 -5.45
N VAL A 127 12.54 6.25 -4.60
CA VAL A 127 13.93 5.97 -5.01
C VAL A 127 14.35 4.53 -4.72
N GLU A 128 13.49 3.75 -4.08
CA GLU A 128 13.75 2.33 -3.81
C GLU A 128 13.57 1.47 -5.07
N ASP A 129 14.55 0.60 -5.30
CA ASP A 129 14.54 -0.37 -6.39
C ASP A 129 14.12 -1.75 -5.88
N PHE A 130 13.29 -2.43 -6.65
CA PHE A 130 13.03 -3.85 -6.42
C PHE A 130 14.21 -4.70 -6.94
N ALA A 131 14.60 -5.68 -6.12
CA ALA A 131 15.55 -6.70 -6.55
C ALA A 131 14.91 -7.67 -7.55
N GLY A 132 15.69 -8.12 -8.54
CA GLY A 132 15.36 -9.30 -9.35
C GLY A 132 14.36 -9.09 -10.49
N GLY A 133 14.29 -7.89 -11.08
CA GLY A 133 13.42 -7.63 -12.23
C GLY A 133 13.94 -6.56 -13.19
N LEU A 134 13.09 -6.20 -14.16
CA LEU A 134 13.29 -5.08 -15.08
C LEU A 134 13.49 -3.77 -14.30
N LYS A 135 14.34 -2.88 -14.82
CA LYS A 135 14.53 -1.53 -14.27
C LYS A 135 14.34 -0.47 -15.33
N ILE A 136 13.57 0.58 -15.02
CA ILE A 136 13.50 1.77 -15.87
C ILE A 136 14.69 2.68 -15.53
N VAL A 137 15.42 3.14 -16.54
CA VAL A 137 16.43 4.18 -16.36
C VAL A 137 15.73 5.55 -16.46
N PRO A 138 15.78 6.40 -15.42
CA PRO A 138 15.21 7.73 -15.48
C PRO A 138 15.87 8.57 -16.59
N MET A 139 15.06 9.16 -17.47
CA MET A 139 15.54 9.98 -18.58
C MET A 139 14.62 11.20 -18.78
N GLN A 140 15.21 12.35 -19.13
CA GLN A 140 14.43 13.54 -19.50
C GLN A 140 13.66 13.34 -20.81
N HIS A 141 14.29 12.68 -21.78
CA HIS A 141 13.72 12.36 -23.09
C HIS A 141 14.12 10.95 -23.51
N GLY A 142 13.14 10.09 -23.80
CA GLY A 142 13.36 8.71 -24.24
C GLY A 142 12.76 7.67 -23.29
N LYS A 143 13.00 6.40 -23.60
CA LYS A 143 12.57 5.25 -22.80
C LYS A 143 13.68 4.20 -22.85
N GLN A 144 14.22 3.85 -21.68
CA GLN A 144 15.23 2.80 -21.57
C GLN A 144 14.87 1.84 -20.44
N VAL A 145 15.00 0.55 -20.71
CA VAL A 145 14.73 -0.55 -19.79
C VAL A 145 15.96 -1.43 -19.71
N ILE A 146 16.42 -1.72 -18.49
CA ILE A 146 17.44 -2.72 -18.23
C ILE A 146 16.74 -4.05 -17.93
N TYR A 147 17.16 -5.09 -18.65
CA TYR A 147 16.69 -6.45 -18.44
C TYR A 147 17.67 -7.18 -17.52
N PRO A 148 17.22 -7.94 -16.51
CA PRO A 148 18.11 -8.72 -15.67
C PRO A 148 18.90 -9.70 -16.55
N GLU A 149 20.20 -9.86 -16.29
CA GLU A 149 21.03 -10.82 -17.04
C GLU A 149 20.40 -12.21 -16.93
N HIS A 150 20.21 -12.87 -18.08
CA HIS A 150 19.83 -14.28 -18.11
C HIS A 150 20.95 -15.07 -17.43
N THR A 151 20.76 -15.43 -16.17
CA THR A 151 21.63 -16.45 -15.55
C THR A 151 21.16 -17.77 -16.13
N GLU A 152 21.72 -18.16 -17.28
CA GLU A 152 21.62 -19.54 -17.75
C GLU A 152 22.12 -20.43 -16.60
N LYS A 153 21.21 -21.24 -16.04
CA LYS A 153 21.62 -22.29 -15.11
C LYS A 153 22.46 -23.28 -15.92
N ILE A 154 23.75 -23.31 -15.61
CA ILE A 154 24.69 -24.38 -16.01
C ILE A 154 24.20 -25.70 -15.41
#